data_AF-K2DZT0-F1
#
_entry.id   AF-K2DZT0-F1
#
_cell.length_a   1.000
_cell.length_b   1.000
_cell.length_c   1.000
_cell.angle_alpha   90.00
_cell.angle_beta   90.00
_cell.angle_gamma   90.00
#
_symmetry.space_group_name_H-M   'P 1'
#
loop_
_entity.id
_entity.type
_entity.pdbx_description
1 polymer ?
#
loop_
_entity_poly.entity_id
_entity_poly.type
_entity_poly.pdbx_seq_one_letter_code
_entity_poly.pdbx_strand_id
1 'polypeptide(L)'
;MILRFDINASSLPDDYKEKLRQLTDRRISGEGIIVIKAQRYRSQEKNREDALARLQALIRSAGITPRKRTATKPTRGSVKRRIEGKTQRGQLKALRGKVEE
;
A
#
# COMPACT_ATOMS: atom_id res chain seq x y z
N MET A 1 -8.82 -21.82 21.13
CA MET A 1 -8.61 -22.66 19.91
C MET A 1 -7.46 -22.07 19.10
N ILE A 2 -6.63 -22.92 18.49
CA ILE A 2 -5.60 -22.51 17.51
C ILE A 2 -6.00 -23.08 16.15
N LEU A 3 -5.97 -22.24 15.12
CA LEU A 3 -6.15 -22.63 13.72
C LEU A 3 -4.82 -22.48 13.00
N ARG A 4 -4.41 -23.53 12.28
CA ARG A 4 -3.23 -23.54 11.42
C ARG A 4 -3.70 -23.70 9.99
N PHE A 5 -3.25 -22.83 9.11
CA PHE A 5 -3.58 -22.86 7.69
C PHE A 5 -2.28 -22.80 6.88
N ASP A 6 -2.01 -23.83 6.10
CA ASP A 6 -0.85 -23.90 5.23
C ASP A 6 -1.19 -23.26 3.88
N ILE A 7 -0.46 -22.18 3.52
CA ILE A 7 -0.69 -21.46 2.26
C ILE A 7 -0.22 -22.30 1.07
N ASN A 8 0.85 -23.06 1.21
CA ASN A 8 1.49 -23.80 0.12
C ASN A 8 0.67 -25.03 -0.28
N ALA A 9 0.18 -25.76 0.73
CA ALA A 9 -0.69 -26.92 0.53
C ALA A 9 -2.14 -26.54 0.18
N SER A 10 -2.48 -25.25 0.20
CA SER A 10 -3.85 -24.80 -0.09
C SER A 10 -4.18 -24.78 -1.58
N SER A 11 -5.48 -24.90 -1.87
CA SER A 11 -6.07 -24.77 -3.21
C SER A 11 -6.24 -23.31 -3.65
N LEU A 12 -5.53 -22.37 -3.03
CA LEU A 12 -5.59 -20.95 -3.42
C LEU A 12 -4.87 -20.75 -4.77
N PRO A 13 -5.32 -19.79 -5.60
CA PRO A 13 -4.59 -19.40 -6.80
C PRO A 13 -3.18 -18.90 -6.46
N ASP A 14 -2.23 -19.07 -7.37
CA ASP A 14 -0.83 -18.74 -7.13
C ASP A 14 -0.61 -17.24 -6.83
N ASP A 15 -1.39 -16.35 -7.47
CA ASP A 15 -1.40 -14.92 -7.16
C ASP A 15 -1.67 -14.62 -5.68
N TYR A 16 -2.58 -15.37 -5.07
CA TYR A 16 -2.89 -15.22 -3.64
C TYR A 16 -1.76 -15.80 -2.78
N LYS A 17 -1.17 -16.93 -3.18
CA LYS A 17 -0.05 -17.54 -2.45
C LYS A 17 1.15 -16.61 -2.42
N GLU A 18 1.48 -15.98 -3.54
CA GLU A 18 2.58 -15.01 -3.63
C GLU A 18 2.30 -13.77 -2.78
N LYS A 19 1.11 -13.18 -2.87
CA LYS A 19 0.75 -12.00 -2.06
C LYS A 19 0.73 -12.31 -0.57
N LEU A 20 0.24 -13.48 -0.19
CA LEU A 20 0.25 -13.94 1.20
C LEU A 20 1.67 -14.21 1.72
N ARG A 21 2.59 -14.68 0.87
CA ARG A 21 4.02 -14.81 1.22
C ARG A 21 4.72 -13.45 1.32
N GLN A 22 4.35 -12.47 0.50
CA GLN A 22 4.90 -11.11 0.55
C GLN A 22 4.35 -10.30 1.74
N LEU A 23 3.17 -10.65 2.24
CA LEU A 23 2.58 -10.04 3.43
C LEU A 23 3.43 -10.34 4.66
N THR A 24 4.09 -9.32 5.19
CA THR A 24 4.82 -9.41 6.46
C THR A 24 3.84 -9.24 7.63
N ASP A 25 3.03 -10.26 7.89
CA ASP A 25 2.18 -10.34 9.09
C ASP A 25 2.84 -11.27 10.13
N ARG A 26 2.82 -10.87 11.41
CA ARG A 26 3.32 -11.65 12.55
C ARG A 26 2.62 -13.00 12.72
N ARG A 27 1.45 -13.16 12.10
CA ARG A 27 0.66 -14.41 12.13
C ARG A 27 1.17 -15.45 11.13
N ILE A 28 2.02 -15.07 10.19
CA ILE A 28 2.54 -15.94 9.13
C ILE A 28 3.95 -16.38 9.51
N SER A 29 4.15 -17.68 9.65
CA SER A 29 5.48 -18.27 9.83
C SER A 29 6.29 -18.17 8.54
N GLY A 30 7.63 -18.14 8.63
CA GLY A 30 8.51 -18.13 7.45
C GLY A 30 8.31 -19.34 6.51
N GLU A 31 7.73 -20.43 7.02
CA GLU A 31 7.36 -21.62 6.25
C GLU A 31 6.06 -21.46 5.44
N GLY A 32 5.36 -20.31 5.55
CA GLY A 32 4.09 -20.07 4.87
C GLY A 32 2.87 -20.64 5.62
N ILE A 33 2.99 -20.84 6.93
CA ILE A 33 1.89 -21.33 7.78
C ILE A 33 1.27 -20.15 8.53
N ILE A 34 -0.02 -19.90 8.33
CA ILE A 34 -0.80 -18.91 9.08
C ILE A 34 -1.27 -19.55 10.39
N VAL A 35 -0.92 -18.95 11.51
CA VAL A 35 -1.35 -19.38 12.84
C VAL A 35 -2.26 -18.33 13.47
N ILE A 36 -3.54 -18.69 13.64
CA ILE A 36 -4.55 -17.81 14.26
C ILE A 36 -4.95 -18.40 15.62
N LYS A 37 -4.71 -17.61 16.68
CA LYS A 37 -5.20 -17.93 18.03
C LYS A 37 -6.56 -17.24 18.25
N ALA A 38 -7.61 -18.03 18.48
CA ALA A 38 -8.94 -17.56 18.83
C ALA A 38 -9.28 -18.00 20.27
N GLN A 39 -9.30 -17.03 21.17
CA GLN A 39 -9.53 -17.20 22.61
C GLN A 39 -10.52 -16.18 23.17
N ARG A 40 -11.36 -15.61 22.29
CA ARG A 40 -12.26 -14.50 22.62
C ARG A 40 -13.51 -14.95 23.38
N TYR A 41 -13.97 -16.16 23.11
CA TYR A 41 -15.23 -16.68 23.66
C TYR A 41 -14.98 -17.91 24.53
N ARG A 42 -15.93 -18.21 25.42
CA ARG A 42 -15.90 -19.45 26.22
C ARG A 42 -16.20 -20.71 25.40
N SER A 43 -17.06 -20.61 24.38
CA SER A 43 -17.41 -21.78 23.56
C SER A 43 -16.42 -22.01 22.41
N GLN A 44 -16.15 -23.27 22.11
CA GLN A 44 -15.25 -23.66 21.02
C GLN A 44 -15.80 -23.27 19.65
N GLU A 45 -17.11 -23.43 19.43
CA GLU A 45 -17.78 -23.08 18.17
C GLU A 45 -17.60 -21.59 17.83
N LYS A 46 -17.87 -20.69 18.79
CA LYS A 46 -17.68 -19.24 18.58
C LYS A 46 -16.22 -18.90 18.31
N ASN A 47 -15.28 -19.58 18.97
CA ASN A 47 -13.86 -19.40 18.67
C ASN A 47 -13.46 -19.93 17.28
N ARG A 48 -14.12 -20.99 16.80
CA ARG A 48 -13.91 -21.52 15.45
C ARG A 48 -14.40 -20.54 14.39
N GLU A 49 -15.60 -20.00 14.57
CA GLU A 49 -16.16 -18.97 13.69
C GLU A 49 -15.29 -17.72 13.65
N ASP A 50 -14.84 -17.22 14.81
CA ASP A 50 -13.93 -16.08 14.90
C ASP A 50 -12.59 -16.34 14.19
N ALA A 51 -12.01 -17.53 14.36
CA ALA A 51 -10.78 -17.90 13.66
C ALA A 51 -10.95 -17.92 12.13
N LEU A 52 -12.05 -18.49 11.64
CA LEU A 52 -12.38 -18.53 10.22
C LEU A 52 -12.65 -17.14 9.65
N ALA A 53 -13.40 -16.30 10.36
CA ALA A 53 -13.67 -14.92 9.94
C ALA A 53 -12.36 -14.12 9.79
N ARG A 54 -11.43 -14.27 10.75
CA ARG A 54 -10.11 -13.64 10.68
C ARG A 54 -9.26 -14.16 9.53
N LEU A 55 -9.28 -15.47 9.29
CA LEU A 55 -8.59 -16.08 8.15
C LEU A 55 -9.11 -15.52 6.83
N GLN A 56 -10.44 -15.47 6.66
CA GLN A 56 -11.07 -14.92 5.46
C GLN A 56 -10.72 -13.44 5.27
N ALA A 57 -10.74 -12.64 6.34
CA ALA A 57 -10.37 -11.23 6.26
C ALA A 57 -8.92 -11.04 5.80
N LEU A 58 -7.99 -11.87 6.30
CA LEU A 58 -6.58 -11.85 5.92
C LEU A 58 -6.37 -12.23 4.45
N ILE A 59 -7.03 -13.29 3.98
CA ILE A 59 -6.97 -13.70 2.57
C ILE A 59 -7.57 -12.62 1.67
N ARG A 60 -8.68 -12.00 2.08
CA ARG A 60 -9.29 -10.90 1.32
C ARG A 60 -8.37 -9.69 1.24
N SER A 61 -7.70 -9.31 2.33
CA SER A 61 -6.78 -8.17 2.30
C SER A 61 -5.59 -8.41 1.39
N ALA A 62 -5.12 -9.65 1.29
CA ALA A 62 -4.08 -10.04 0.33
C ALA A 62 -4.52 -9.89 -1.14
N GLY A 63 -5.82 -10.06 -1.43
CA GLY A 63 -6.37 -9.88 -2.77
C GLY A 63 -6.49 -8.43 -3.22
N ILE A 64 -6.49 -7.46 -2.29
CA ILE A 64 -6.67 -6.03 -2.62
C ILE A 64 -5.39 -5.51 -3.24
N THR A 65 -5.38 -5.39 -4.57
CA THR A 65 -4.25 -4.79 -5.29
C THR A 65 -4.45 -3.28 -5.38
N PRO A 66 -3.56 -2.46 -4.81
CA PRO A 66 -3.70 -1.02 -4.89
C PRO A 66 -3.61 -0.57 -6.34
N ARG A 67 -4.53 0.32 -6.75
CA ARG A 67 -4.48 0.90 -8.09
C ARG A 67 -3.16 1.63 -8.28
N LYS A 68 -2.43 1.30 -9.34
CA LYS A 68 -1.17 1.97 -9.68
C LYS A 68 -1.41 3.48 -9.79
N ARG A 69 -0.67 4.27 -9.00
CA ARG A 69 -0.70 5.73 -9.11
C ARG A 69 0.02 6.14 -10.38
N THR A 70 -0.68 6.85 -11.27
CA THR A 70 -0.05 7.54 -12.39
C THR A 70 0.42 8.91 -11.91
N ALA A 71 1.69 9.23 -12.12
CA ALA A 71 2.22 10.54 -11.77
C ALA A 71 1.51 11.63 -12.58
N THR A 72 1.07 12.68 -11.90
CA THR A 72 0.44 13.83 -12.55
C THR A 72 1.51 14.73 -13.16
N LYS A 73 1.24 15.25 -14.37
CA LYS A 73 2.09 16.29 -14.96
C LYS A 73 1.87 17.62 -14.21
N PRO A 74 2.87 18.53 -14.17
CA PRO A 74 2.66 19.89 -13.66
C PRO A 74 1.47 20.56 -14.35
N THR A 75 0.72 21.35 -13.59
CA THR A 75 -0.45 22.06 -14.14
C THR A 75 -0.01 23.15 -15.13
N ARG A 76 -0.83 23.42 -16.15
CA ARG A 76 -0.56 24.51 -17.13
C ARG A 76 -0.35 25.86 -16.45
N GLY A 77 -1.11 26.14 -15.38
CA GLY A 77 -0.96 27.35 -14.58
C GLY A 77 0.39 27.44 -13.85
N SER A 78 0.90 26.31 -13.34
CA SER A 78 2.25 26.25 -12.74
C SER A 78 3.33 26.56 -13.77
N VAL A 79 3.21 25.99 -14.98
CA VAL A 79 4.13 26.26 -16.09
C VAL A 79 4.10 27.74 -16.49
N LYS A 80 2.91 28.34 -16.63
CA LYS A 80 2.74 29.75 -16.98
C LYS A 80 3.37 30.68 -15.93
N ARG A 81 3.05 30.50 -14.65
CA ARG A 81 3.61 31.31 -13.55
C ARG A 81 5.14 31.22 -13.46
N ARG A 82 5.70 30.03 -13.71
CA ARG A 82 7.17 29.83 -13.75
C ARG A 82 7.81 30.68 -14.85
N ILE A 83 7.21 30.69 -16.04
CA ILE A 83 7.73 31.47 -17.18
C ILE A 83 7.59 32.97 -16.88
N GLU A 84 6.44 33.42 -16.41
CA GLU A 84 6.20 34.83 -16.04
C GLU A 84 7.19 35.30 -14.97
N GLY A 85 7.37 34.52 -13.90
CA GLY A 85 8.34 34.84 -12.85
C GLY A 85 9.79 34.86 -13.36
N LYS A 86 10.15 34.00 -14.32
CA LYS A 86 11.45 34.03 -14.99
C LYS A 86 11.62 35.32 -15.80
N THR A 87 10.61 35.73 -16.55
CA THR A 87 10.62 36.96 -17.36
C THR A 87 10.73 38.21 -16.48
N GLN A 88 9.91 38.30 -15.43
CA GLN A 88 9.94 39.42 -14.48
C GLN A 88 11.32 39.55 -13.82
N ARG A 89 11.92 38.45 -13.36
CA ARG A 89 13.29 38.47 -12.80
C ARG A 89 14.33 38.91 -13.83
N GLY A 90 14.18 38.52 -15.09
CA GLY A 90 15.07 38.95 -16.18
C GLY A 90 15.01 40.46 -16.39
N GLN A 91 13.80 41.02 -16.47
CA GLN A 91 13.58 42.46 -16.59
C GLN A 91 14.14 43.23 -15.38
N LEU A 92 13.89 42.73 -14.17
CA LEU A 92 14.40 43.34 -12.94
C LEU A 92 15.93 43.33 -12.88
N LYS A 93 16.59 42.31 -13.45
CA LYS A 93 18.06 42.25 -13.54
C LYS A 93 18.60 43.20 -14.60
N ALA A 94 17.94 43.33 -15.75
CA ALA A 94 18.35 44.25 -16.81
C ALA A 94 18.32 45.71 -16.34
N LEU A 95 17.28 46.11 -15.60
CA LEU A 95 17.16 47.44 -15.01
C LEU A 95 18.22 47.76 -13.94
N ARG A 96 18.87 46.72 -13.38
CA ARG A 96 20.00 46.86 -12.44
C ARG A 96 21.35 46.87 -13.13
N GLY A 97 21.39 46.74 -14.46
CA GLY A 97 22.61 46.86 -15.25
C GLY A 97 23.24 48.24 -15.09
N LYS A 98 24.56 48.32 -15.30
CA LYS A 98 25.32 49.57 -15.18
C LYS A 98 24.69 50.66 -16.05
N VAL A 99 24.37 51.80 -15.44
CA VAL A 99 24.05 53.02 -16.18
C VAL A 99 25.37 53.53 -16.74
N GLU A 100 25.50 53.57 -18.07
CA GLU A 100 26.60 54.30 -18.71
C GLU A 100 26.18 55.77 -18.82
N GLU A 101 27.02 56.66 -18.30
CA GLU A 101 26.92 58.13 -18.47
C GLU A 101 27.28 58.55 -19.89
#